data_AF-A0A355F568-F1
#
_entry.id   AF-A0A355F568-F1
#
_cell.length_a   1.000
_cell.length_b   1.000
_cell.length_c   1.000
_cell.angle_alpha   90.00
_cell.angle_beta   90.00
_cell.angle_gamma   90.00
#
_symmetry.space_group_name_H-M   'P 1'
#
loop_
_entity.id
_entity.type
_entity.pdbx_description
1 polymer ?
#
loop_
_entity_poly.entity_id
_entity_poly.type
_entity_poly.pdbx_seq_one_letter_code
_entity_poly.pdbx_strand_id
1 'polypeptide(L)'
;TAVPAGQAAAATIRVRRKNPTTVKVQRLAPSSRDWEIDISTGPGAVWLTMPVLAVVHNEGEKWFSQAEPLINEDGTTVDRYRLVREDHGFDVRPGAGAGFFLVPESQRESNFAHSFMAGFGLGDSRTPLLFMAGYSLLIGDHVTLTLGYSATWEPEQLGRYRGVTYVAENLTQDQITDDELVARPFFSIGIDFGGF
;
A
#
# COMPACT_ATOMS: atom_id res chain seq x y z
N THR A 1 -37.64 -40.03 -30.48
CA THR A 1 -36.45 -40.83 -30.86
C THR A 1 -35.67 -41.13 -29.60
N ALA A 2 -35.61 -42.40 -29.21
CA ALA A 2 -34.97 -42.83 -27.95
C ALA A 2 -33.44 -42.83 -28.09
N VAL A 3 -32.74 -42.31 -27.09
CA VAL A 3 -31.27 -42.33 -27.03
C VAL A 3 -30.82 -43.70 -26.47
N PRO A 4 -29.84 -44.39 -27.08
CA PRO A 4 -29.46 -45.73 -26.65
C PRO A 4 -28.73 -45.73 -25.30
N ALA A 5 -29.00 -46.75 -24.49
CA ALA A 5 -28.31 -47.02 -23.24
C ALA A 5 -26.83 -47.35 -23.52
N GLY A 6 -25.93 -46.45 -23.13
CA GLY A 6 -24.48 -46.64 -23.30
C GLY A 6 -23.69 -45.35 -23.53
N GLN A 7 -24.34 -44.24 -23.87
CA GLN A 7 -23.67 -42.93 -23.90
C GLN A 7 -23.86 -42.21 -22.58
N ALA A 8 -22.79 -42.10 -21.79
CA ALA A 8 -22.72 -41.07 -20.77
C ALA A 8 -22.87 -39.72 -21.47
N ALA A 9 -24.01 -39.05 -21.28
CA ALA A 9 -24.18 -37.69 -21.77
C ALA A 9 -23.17 -36.81 -21.02
N ALA A 10 -22.09 -36.44 -21.71
CA ALA A 10 -21.13 -35.47 -21.18
C ALA A 10 -21.79 -34.09 -21.20
N ALA A 11 -22.48 -33.74 -20.11
CA ALA A 11 -22.99 -32.39 -19.91
C ALA A 11 -21.80 -31.46 -19.60
N THR A 12 -21.32 -30.75 -20.62
CA THR A 12 -20.29 -29.72 -20.43
C THR A 12 -20.97 -28.43 -19.98
N ILE A 13 -20.85 -28.09 -18.69
CA ILE A 13 -21.39 -26.85 -18.15
C ILE A 13 -20.27 -25.79 -18.18
N ARG A 14 -20.40 -24.81 -19.07
CA ARG A 14 -19.49 -23.64 -19.09
C ARG A 14 -20.00 -22.59 -18.11
N VAL A 15 -19.46 -22.61 -16.89
CA VAL A 15 -19.74 -21.57 -15.89
C VAL A 15 -18.83 -20.36 -16.16
N ARG A 16 -19.42 -19.17 -16.33
CA ARG A 16 -18.66 -17.91 -16.49
C ARG A 16 -18.44 -17.27 -15.11
N ARG A 17 -17.20 -16.83 -14.87
CA ARG A 17 -16.61 -16.39 -13.59
C ARG A 17 -17.19 -15.11 -12.96
N LYS A 18 -18.46 -14.73 -13.22
CA LYS A 18 -18.97 -13.40 -12.83
C LYS A 18 -20.17 -13.40 -11.87
N ASN A 19 -20.96 -14.49 -11.79
CA ASN A 19 -22.10 -14.55 -10.88
C ASN A 19 -22.11 -15.89 -10.13
N PRO A 20 -22.44 -15.93 -8.83
CA PRO A 20 -22.68 -17.19 -8.12
C PRO A 20 -23.82 -17.93 -8.81
N THR A 21 -23.50 -19.08 -9.42
CA THR A 21 -24.46 -19.87 -10.19
C THR A 21 -24.56 -21.24 -9.56
N THR A 22 -25.58 -21.46 -8.73
CA THR A 22 -25.87 -22.80 -8.20
C THR A 22 -26.40 -23.69 -9.31
N VAL A 23 -25.65 -24.74 -9.65
CA VAL A 23 -26.08 -25.74 -10.64
C VAL A 23 -26.63 -26.96 -9.90
N LYS A 24 -27.94 -27.16 -9.95
CA LYS A 24 -28.57 -28.39 -9.42
C LYS A 24 -28.66 -29.44 -10.52
N VAL A 25 -27.97 -30.56 -10.35
CA VAL A 25 -28.07 -31.72 -11.25
C VAL A 25 -28.93 -32.78 -10.60
N GLN A 26 -30.10 -33.07 -11.17
CA GLN A 26 -30.99 -34.15 -10.69
C GLN A 26 -31.06 -35.27 -11.73
N ARG A 27 -30.79 -36.52 -11.31
CA ARG A 27 -30.95 -37.69 -12.18
C ARG A 27 -32.36 -38.24 -12.05
N LEU A 28 -33.13 -38.26 -13.14
CA LEU A 28 -34.49 -38.80 -13.19
C LEU A 28 -34.49 -40.34 -13.37
N ALA A 29 -33.90 -41.10 -12.43
CA ALA A 29 -33.94 -42.56 -12.45
C ALA A 29 -34.31 -43.16 -11.08
N PRO A 30 -35.03 -44.29 -11.02
CA PRO A 30 -35.92 -44.59 -9.88
C PRO A 30 -35.26 -45.13 -8.60
N SER A 31 -33.94 -45.30 -8.52
CA SER A 31 -33.35 -46.15 -7.47
C SER A 31 -31.92 -45.81 -6.97
N SER A 32 -31.46 -44.56 -6.99
CA SER A 32 -30.14 -44.28 -6.42
C SER A 32 -30.02 -42.94 -5.74
N ARG A 33 -29.41 -42.96 -4.54
CA ARG A 33 -29.02 -41.86 -3.66
C ARG A 33 -28.85 -40.51 -4.37
N ASP A 34 -29.52 -39.50 -3.82
CA ASP A 34 -29.33 -38.11 -4.21
C ASP A 34 -27.89 -37.68 -3.91
N TRP A 35 -27.22 -37.13 -4.91
CA TRP A 35 -25.93 -36.47 -4.74
C TRP A 35 -26.12 -35.01 -5.15
N GLU A 36 -25.82 -34.10 -4.22
CA GLU A 36 -25.85 -32.66 -4.44
C GLU A 36 -24.42 -32.19 -4.71
N ILE A 37 -24.23 -31.46 -5.82
CA ILE A 37 -22.95 -30.82 -6.14
C ILE A 37 -23.22 -29.33 -6.20
N ASP A 38 -22.87 -28.62 -5.14
CA ASP A 38 -22.91 -27.17 -5.11
C ASP A 38 -21.64 -26.61 -5.75
N ILE A 39 -21.77 -26.10 -6.97
CA ILE A 39 -20.73 -25.32 -7.64
C ILE A 39 -21.06 -23.85 -7.40
N SER A 40 -20.41 -23.23 -6.43
CA SER A 40 -20.52 -21.78 -6.20
C SER A 40 -19.37 -21.05 -6.88
N THR A 41 -19.71 -20.06 -7.71
CA THR A 41 -18.76 -19.09 -8.27
C THR A 41 -18.90 -17.78 -7.51
N GLY A 42 -18.37 -17.74 -6.28
CA GLY A 42 -18.29 -16.52 -5.47
C GLY A 42 -17.50 -15.40 -6.14
N PRO A 43 -17.51 -14.17 -5.58
CA PRO A 43 -16.67 -13.08 -6.05
C PRO A 43 -15.21 -13.54 -6.10
N GLY A 44 -14.46 -13.15 -7.14
CA GLY A 44 -13.09 -13.64 -7.32
C GLY A 44 -12.13 -13.20 -6.21
N ALA A 45 -12.48 -12.14 -5.48
CA ALA A 45 -11.75 -11.60 -4.35
C ALA A 45 -12.67 -10.79 -3.42
N VAL A 46 -12.24 -10.62 -2.18
CA VAL A 46 -12.92 -9.84 -1.12
C VAL A 46 -11.97 -8.75 -0.61
N TRP A 47 -12.55 -7.61 -0.27
CA TRP A 47 -11.82 -6.54 0.41
C TRP A 47 -11.93 -6.71 1.92
N LEU A 48 -10.78 -6.76 2.59
CA LEU A 48 -10.68 -6.64 4.04
C LEU A 48 -10.18 -5.24 4.39
N THR A 49 -10.69 -4.66 5.47
CA THR A 49 -10.20 -3.36 5.98
C THR A 49 -9.63 -3.60 7.37
N MET A 50 -8.39 -3.20 7.60
CA MET A 50 -7.71 -3.40 8.88
C MET A 50 -6.92 -2.14 9.25
N PRO A 51 -6.83 -1.79 10.55
CA PRO A 51 -5.85 -0.82 10.98
C PRO A 51 -4.44 -1.39 10.73
N VAL A 52 -3.53 -0.53 10.28
CA VAL A 52 -2.15 -0.89 9.99
C VAL A 52 -1.19 -0.03 10.78
N LEU A 53 -0.12 -0.64 11.26
CA LEU A 53 1.07 0.03 11.76
C LEU A 53 2.16 -0.12 10.71
N ALA A 54 2.53 0.99 10.11
CA ALA A 54 3.54 1.09 9.09
C ALA A 54 4.86 1.61 9.67
N VAL A 55 5.94 1.15 9.07
CA VAL A 55 7.28 1.60 9.31
C VAL A 55 7.82 2.04 7.95
N VAL A 56 7.92 3.35 7.77
CA VAL A 56 8.42 3.95 6.53
C VAL A 56 9.91 4.18 6.67
N HIS A 57 10.66 3.70 5.70
CA HIS A 57 12.09 3.89 5.64
C HIS A 57 12.38 5.30 5.14
N ASN A 58 13.10 6.09 5.92
CA ASN A 58 13.46 7.45 5.56
C ASN A 58 14.95 7.52 5.18
N GLU A 59 15.25 7.43 3.88
CA GLU A 59 16.61 7.71 3.40
C GLU A 59 16.83 9.22 3.44
N GLY A 60 17.52 9.68 4.49
CA GLY A 60 18.16 10.99 4.61
C GLY A 60 17.36 12.13 4.02
N GLU A 61 16.35 12.60 4.74
CA GLU A 61 15.70 13.84 4.35
C GLU A 61 16.72 14.98 4.41
N LYS A 62 16.82 15.68 3.29
CA LYS A 62 17.73 16.80 3.10
C LYS A 62 16.88 18.04 3.25
N TRP A 63 16.82 18.56 4.45
CA TRP A 63 16.07 19.78 4.69
C TRP A 63 16.94 21.00 4.48
N PHE A 64 16.31 22.06 4.02
CA PHE A 64 16.83 23.40 4.17
C PHE A 64 16.16 24.06 5.37
N SER A 65 16.94 24.46 6.36
CA SER A 65 16.42 25.15 7.55
C SER A 65 16.39 26.67 7.35
N GLN A 66 17.48 27.26 6.84
CA GLN A 66 17.56 28.70 6.55
C GLN A 66 18.82 29.07 5.73
N ALA A 67 18.79 30.24 5.10
CA ALA A 67 19.99 30.89 4.56
C ALA A 67 20.69 31.65 5.71
N GLU A 68 21.86 31.21 6.13
CA GLU A 68 22.62 31.87 7.19
C GLU A 68 23.58 32.90 6.61
N PRO A 69 23.65 34.13 7.18
CA PRO A 69 24.61 35.14 6.71
C PRO A 69 26.04 34.64 6.95
N LEU A 70 26.91 34.76 5.94
CA LEU A 70 28.33 34.45 6.15
C LEU A 70 28.94 35.51 7.07
N ILE A 71 29.65 35.08 8.09
CA ILE A 71 30.44 35.95 8.97
C ILE A 71 31.92 35.68 8.66
N ASN A 72 32.65 36.73 8.31
CA ASN A 72 34.10 36.68 8.14
C ASN A 72 34.81 36.39 9.49
N GLU A 73 36.09 35.98 9.44
CA GLU A 73 36.89 35.74 10.66
C GLU A 73 37.02 36.99 11.55
N ASP A 74 36.78 38.18 11.01
CA ASP A 74 36.77 39.48 11.70
C ASP A 74 35.39 39.88 12.28
N GLY A 75 34.37 39.02 12.16
CA GLY A 75 33.02 39.27 12.66
C GLY A 75 32.14 40.13 11.75
N THR A 76 32.60 40.51 10.56
CA THR A 76 31.80 41.28 9.59
C THR A 76 30.93 40.36 8.72
N THR A 77 29.69 40.78 8.46
CA THR A 77 28.75 40.04 7.61
C THR A 77 29.13 40.20 6.14
N VAL A 78 29.23 39.09 5.40
CA VAL A 78 29.39 39.07 3.94
C VAL A 78 28.00 39.16 3.31
N ASP A 79 27.86 39.88 2.18
CA ASP A 79 26.65 39.93 1.33
C ASP A 79 26.39 38.59 0.60
N ARG A 80 26.58 37.47 1.30
CA ARG A 80 26.35 36.12 0.83
C ARG A 80 25.77 35.31 1.96
N TYR A 81 24.76 34.53 1.63
CA TYR A 81 24.12 33.60 2.53
C TYR A 81 24.57 32.19 2.18
N ARG A 82 24.90 31.41 3.20
CA ARG A 82 25.18 29.99 3.07
C ARG A 82 23.87 29.23 3.19
N LEU A 83 23.62 28.34 2.24
CA LEU A 83 22.54 27.40 2.38
C LEU A 83 22.94 26.30 3.37
N VAL A 84 22.23 26.19 4.49
CA VAL A 84 22.45 25.14 5.48
C VAL A 84 21.54 23.96 5.15
N ARG A 85 22.15 22.78 5.01
CA ARG A 85 21.45 21.53 4.83
C ARG A 85 21.44 20.78 6.15
N GLU A 86 20.26 20.46 6.65
CA GLU A 86 20.09 19.51 7.74
C GLU A 86 20.02 18.11 7.13
N ASP A 87 21.07 17.33 7.38
CA ASP A 87 21.06 15.90 7.10
C ASP A 87 20.55 15.20 8.35
N HIS A 88 19.30 14.74 8.31
CA HIS A 88 18.88 13.71 9.24
C HIS A 88 19.47 12.38 8.75
N GLY A 89 20.20 11.70 9.62
CA GLY A 89 20.71 10.36 9.33
C GLY A 89 19.57 9.36 9.08
N PHE A 90 19.94 8.10 8.84
CA PHE A 90 18.97 7.00 8.72
C PHE A 90 17.93 7.08 9.85
N ASP A 91 16.66 7.20 9.47
CA ASP A 91 15.56 7.29 10.41
C ASP A 91 14.40 6.41 9.95
N VAL A 92 13.64 5.92 10.93
CA VAL A 92 12.56 4.96 10.73
C VAL A 92 11.30 5.56 11.32
N ARG A 93 10.30 5.79 10.48
CA ARG A 93 9.08 6.50 10.88
C ARG A 93 7.92 5.55 11.13
N PRO A 94 7.45 5.43 12.38
CA PRO A 94 6.20 4.73 12.64
C PRO A 94 5.03 5.57 12.14
N GLY A 95 4.10 4.94 11.43
CA GLY A 95 2.84 5.53 10.99
C GLY A 95 1.67 4.60 11.34
N ALA A 96 0.55 5.17 11.73
CA ALA A 96 -0.70 4.42 11.91
C ALA A 96 -1.65 4.76 10.76
N GLY A 97 -2.42 3.79 10.28
CA GLY A 97 -3.28 3.99 9.13
C GLY A 97 -4.38 2.97 8.99
N ALA A 98 -5.07 3.06 7.86
CA ALA A 98 -6.05 2.07 7.40
C ALA A 98 -5.55 1.41 6.11
N GLY A 99 -5.56 0.09 6.09
CA GLY A 99 -5.23 -0.71 4.93
C GLY A 99 -6.45 -1.45 4.40
N PHE A 100 -6.59 -1.48 3.08
CA PHE A 100 -7.57 -2.22 2.32
C PHE A 100 -6.86 -3.34 1.56
N PHE A 101 -7.22 -4.57 1.85
CA PHE A 101 -6.55 -5.77 1.35
C PHE A 101 -7.48 -6.52 0.40
N LEU A 102 -7.05 -6.71 -0.84
CA LEU A 102 -7.76 -7.52 -1.81
C LEU A 102 -7.29 -8.97 -1.72
N VAL A 103 -8.10 -9.83 -1.12
CA VAL A 103 -7.80 -11.26 -0.90
C VAL A 103 -8.58 -12.10 -1.91
N PRO A 104 -7.93 -12.98 -2.70
CA PRO A 104 -8.64 -13.91 -3.57
C PRO A 104 -9.51 -14.89 -2.75
N GLU A 105 -10.77 -15.07 -3.14
CA GLU A 105 -11.71 -15.93 -2.38
C GLU A 105 -11.22 -17.38 -2.30
N SER A 106 -10.50 -17.84 -3.33
CA SER A 106 -9.88 -19.18 -3.36
C SER A 106 -8.84 -19.42 -2.26
N GLN A 107 -8.38 -18.36 -1.59
CA GLN A 107 -7.37 -18.44 -0.53
C GLN A 107 -7.96 -18.12 0.85
N ARG A 108 -9.25 -17.82 0.95
CA ARG A 108 -9.88 -17.39 2.21
C ARG A 108 -9.85 -18.45 3.31
N GLU A 109 -9.95 -19.72 2.94
CA GLU A 109 -9.87 -20.83 3.91
C GLU A 109 -8.42 -21.27 4.17
N SER A 110 -7.43 -20.61 3.55
CA SER A 110 -6.02 -20.91 3.76
C SER A 110 -5.50 -20.15 4.98
N ASN A 111 -4.66 -20.81 5.77
CA ASN A 111 -3.91 -20.15 6.85
C ASN A 111 -2.94 -19.07 6.32
N PHE A 112 -2.63 -19.10 5.03
CA PHE A 112 -1.80 -18.10 4.37
C PHE A 112 -2.45 -17.69 3.07
N ALA A 113 -2.76 -16.40 2.92
CA ALA A 113 -3.33 -15.85 1.70
C ALA A 113 -2.51 -14.65 1.21
N HIS A 114 -2.26 -14.61 -0.08
CA HIS A 114 -1.62 -13.48 -0.74
C HIS A 114 -2.66 -12.41 -1.04
N SER A 115 -2.32 -11.15 -0.81
CA SER A 115 -3.20 -10.03 -1.07
C SER A 115 -2.44 -8.82 -1.59
N PHE A 116 -3.18 -7.91 -2.22
CA PHE A 116 -2.70 -6.58 -2.55
C PHE A 116 -3.27 -5.58 -1.56
N MET A 117 -2.43 -4.71 -1.03
CA MET A 117 -2.82 -3.66 -0.09
C MET A 117 -2.76 -2.30 -0.78
N ALA A 118 -3.79 -1.51 -0.53
CA ALA A 118 -3.78 -0.07 -0.71
C ALA A 118 -4.26 0.56 0.60
N GLY A 119 -3.76 1.73 0.96
CA GLY A 119 -4.13 2.35 2.22
C GLY A 119 -3.66 3.78 2.35
N PHE A 120 -4.02 4.37 3.48
CA PHE A 120 -3.55 5.68 3.88
C PHE A 120 -3.12 5.65 5.35
N GLY A 121 -2.09 6.41 5.66
CA GLY A 121 -1.56 6.58 7.01
C GLY A 121 -1.54 8.03 7.43
N LEU A 122 -1.48 8.23 8.74
CA LEU A 122 -1.15 9.50 9.35
C LEU A 122 0.37 9.61 9.43
N GLY A 123 0.93 10.64 8.80
CA GLY A 123 2.34 10.99 8.90
C GLY A 123 2.59 12.02 10.02
N ASP A 124 3.70 12.75 9.92
CA ASP A 124 4.03 13.83 10.86
C ASP A 124 3.15 15.08 10.58
N SER A 125 3.17 16.02 11.51
CA SER A 125 2.59 17.37 11.44
C SER A 125 2.77 18.10 10.10
N ARG A 126 3.83 17.80 9.34
CA ARG A 126 4.13 18.40 8.03
C ARG A 126 3.55 17.62 6.85
N THR A 127 3.50 16.28 6.94
CA THR A 127 2.97 15.39 5.91
C THR A 127 1.87 14.52 6.50
N PRO A 128 0.67 15.09 6.75
CA PRO A 128 -0.34 14.42 7.55
C PRO A 128 -0.94 13.19 6.87
N LEU A 129 -0.78 13.06 5.54
CA LEU A 129 -1.35 11.98 4.74
C LEU A 129 -0.24 11.26 3.97
N LEU A 130 -0.12 9.97 4.24
CA LEU A 130 0.74 9.02 3.54
C LEU A 130 -0.14 8.09 2.71
N PHE A 131 0.13 7.93 1.42
CA PHE A 131 -0.50 6.88 0.62
C PHE A 131 0.38 5.63 0.66
N MET A 132 -0.21 4.45 0.75
CA MET A 132 0.53 3.19 0.84
C MET A 132 -0.04 2.19 -0.16
N ALA A 133 0.85 1.48 -0.86
CA ALA A 133 0.45 0.35 -1.69
C ALA A 133 1.53 -0.73 -1.66
N GLY A 134 1.12 -1.99 -1.61
CA GLY A 134 2.08 -3.07 -1.44
C GLY A 134 1.50 -4.46 -1.65
N TYR A 135 2.41 -5.42 -1.58
CA TYR A 135 2.07 -6.83 -1.52
C TYR A 135 1.96 -7.26 -0.06
N SER A 136 0.94 -8.05 0.23
CA SER A 136 0.61 -8.47 1.58
C SER A 136 0.47 -9.97 1.67
N LEU A 137 0.84 -10.50 2.83
CA LEU A 137 0.55 -11.85 3.26
C LEU A 137 -0.40 -11.78 4.45
N LEU A 138 -1.61 -12.29 4.27
CA LEU A 138 -2.58 -12.53 5.33
C LEU A 138 -2.25 -13.88 5.98
N ILE A 139 -2.17 -13.89 7.31
CA ILE A 139 -1.88 -15.04 8.16
C ILE A 139 -3.10 -15.30 9.04
N GLY A 140 -3.76 -16.45 8.81
CA GLY A 140 -5.12 -16.69 9.28
C GLY A 140 -6.08 -15.65 8.70
N ASP A 141 -6.97 -15.12 9.53
CA ASP A 141 -7.92 -14.08 9.14
C ASP A 141 -7.65 -12.72 9.84
N HIS A 142 -6.58 -12.63 10.63
CA HIS A 142 -6.43 -11.54 11.60
C HIS A 142 -5.14 -10.75 11.48
N VAL A 143 -4.10 -11.27 10.83
CA VAL A 143 -2.80 -10.60 10.76
C VAL A 143 -2.37 -10.47 9.32
N THR A 144 -1.97 -9.27 8.91
CA THR A 144 -1.34 -9.03 7.60
C THR A 144 0.07 -8.51 7.78
N LEU A 145 0.98 -8.98 6.94
CA LEU A 145 2.32 -8.42 6.79
C LEU A 145 2.42 -7.86 5.38
N THR A 146 2.85 -6.60 5.25
CA THR A 146 2.89 -5.89 3.97
C THR A 146 4.27 -5.33 3.72
N LEU A 147 4.73 -5.45 2.47
CA LEU A 147 5.89 -4.76 1.94
C LEU A 147 5.45 -3.98 0.71
N GLY A 148 5.85 -2.72 0.62
CA GLY A 148 5.41 -1.86 -0.47
C GLY A 148 6.12 -0.52 -0.52
N TYR A 149 5.51 0.39 -1.25
CA TYR A 149 5.94 1.78 -1.33
C TYR A 149 4.86 2.70 -0.79
N SER A 150 5.31 3.69 -0.04
CA SER A 150 4.48 4.79 0.41
C SER A 150 4.82 6.04 -0.38
N ALA A 151 3.83 6.90 -0.62
CA ALA A 151 4.02 8.16 -1.32
C ALA A 151 3.55 9.33 -0.46
N THR A 152 4.41 10.33 -0.31
CA THR A 152 4.16 11.59 0.42
C THR A 152 4.59 12.76 -0.43
N TRP A 153 3.85 13.87 -0.32
CA TRP A 153 4.29 15.15 -0.86
C TRP A 153 5.25 15.76 0.14
N GLU A 154 6.48 16.03 -0.29
CA GLU A 154 7.53 16.59 0.56
C GLU A 154 8.25 17.72 -0.18
N PRO A 155 8.64 18.79 0.54
CA PRO A 155 9.37 19.88 -0.07
C PRO A 155 10.81 19.42 -0.34
N GLU A 156 11.19 19.32 -1.60
CA GLU A 156 12.54 19.01 -2.05
C GLU A 156 13.26 20.27 -2.54
N GLN A 157 14.57 20.36 -2.27
CA GLN A 157 15.38 21.50 -2.71
C GLN A 157 15.48 21.53 -4.25
N LEU A 158 15.12 22.66 -4.86
CA LEU A 158 15.27 22.89 -6.29
C LEU A 158 16.74 22.67 -6.69
N GLY A 159 16.98 21.79 -7.67
CA GLY A 159 18.34 21.37 -8.08
C GLY A 159 19.30 22.48 -8.53
N ARG A 160 18.81 23.70 -8.75
CA ARG A 160 19.62 24.92 -8.97
C ARG A 160 20.38 25.38 -7.72
N TYR A 161 19.95 24.95 -6.53
CA TYR A 161 20.56 25.24 -5.25
C TYR A 161 21.17 23.93 -4.72
N ARG A 162 22.51 23.82 -4.70
CA ARG A 162 23.22 22.67 -4.11
C ARG A 162 23.55 22.98 -2.66
N GLY A 163 23.63 21.97 -1.79
CA GLY A 163 23.83 22.09 -0.33
C GLY A 163 25.13 22.74 0.16
N VAL A 164 25.90 23.40 -0.71
CA VAL A 164 27.09 24.20 -0.36
C VAL A 164 27.16 25.51 -1.17
N THR A 165 26.06 25.90 -1.85
CA THR A 165 26.04 27.08 -2.70
C THR A 165 25.86 28.34 -1.87
N TYR A 166 26.67 29.37 -2.17
CA TYR A 166 26.49 30.72 -1.64
C TYR A 166 25.52 31.49 -2.52
N VAL A 167 24.49 32.07 -1.94
CA VAL A 167 23.51 32.90 -2.65
C VAL A 167 23.64 34.35 -2.21
N ALA A 168 23.44 35.30 -3.13
CA ALA A 168 23.58 36.74 -2.84
C ALA A 168 22.38 37.32 -2.09
N GLU A 169 21.27 36.57 -2.03
CA GLU A 169 19.99 37.02 -1.49
C GLU A 169 19.55 36.13 -0.34
N ASN A 170 18.83 36.73 0.61
CA ASN A 170 18.20 36.00 1.71
C ASN A 170 16.93 35.31 1.20
N LEU A 171 17.06 34.06 0.77
CA LEU A 171 15.95 33.28 0.24
C LEU A 171 15.17 32.59 1.37
N THR A 172 13.85 32.65 1.30
CA THR A 172 12.98 31.88 2.20
C THR A 172 12.88 30.42 1.74
N GLN A 173 12.47 29.52 2.65
CA GLN A 173 12.32 28.09 2.35
C GLN A 173 11.46 27.84 1.09
N ASP A 174 10.29 28.49 1.02
CA ASP A 174 9.35 28.39 -0.12
C ASP A 174 9.93 28.85 -1.47
N GLN A 175 11.01 29.63 -1.49
CA GLN A 175 11.63 30.11 -2.74
C GLN A 175 12.64 29.12 -3.33
N ILE A 176 13.05 28.14 -2.53
CA ILE A 176 14.12 27.21 -2.88
C ILE A 176 13.70 25.74 -2.81
N THR A 177 12.50 25.44 -2.33
CA THR A 177 11.91 24.11 -2.37
C THR A 177 10.74 24.06 -3.33
N ASP A 178 10.46 22.87 -3.86
CA ASP A 178 9.23 22.55 -4.57
C ASP A 178 8.64 21.27 -3.97
N ASP A 179 7.33 21.12 -3.99
CA ASP A 179 6.67 19.94 -3.44
C ASP A 179 6.78 18.79 -4.45
N GLU A 180 7.55 17.77 -4.12
CA GLU A 180 7.70 16.57 -4.93
C GLU A 180 7.04 15.36 -4.27
N LEU A 181 6.52 14.46 -5.09
CA LEU A 181 5.97 13.20 -4.62
C LEU A 181 7.11 12.19 -4.41
N VAL A 182 7.46 11.95 -3.15
CA VAL A 182 8.54 11.04 -2.78
C VAL A 182 7.98 9.66 -2.47
N ALA A 183 8.50 8.65 -3.16
CA ALA A 183 8.15 7.25 -2.93
C ALA A 183 9.21 6.57 -2.04
N ARG A 184 8.78 5.97 -0.92
CA ARG A 184 9.67 5.30 0.05
C ARG A 184 9.24 3.87 0.31
N PRO A 185 10.18 2.92 0.49
CA PRO A 185 9.81 1.58 0.89
C PRO A 185 9.24 1.60 2.31
N PHE A 186 8.21 0.80 2.54
CA PHE A 186 7.65 0.59 3.86
C PHE A 186 7.45 -0.89 4.16
N PHE A 187 7.40 -1.19 5.45
CA PHE A 187 6.90 -2.44 6.00
C PHE A 187 5.70 -2.14 6.90
N SER A 188 4.63 -2.93 6.84
CA SER A 188 3.52 -2.75 7.78
C SER A 188 2.97 -4.07 8.30
N ILE A 189 2.40 -3.98 9.50
CA ILE A 189 1.60 -5.03 10.10
C ILE A 189 0.15 -4.53 10.26
N GLY A 190 -0.80 -5.28 9.74
CA GLY A 190 -2.22 -5.07 10.01
C GLY A 190 -2.72 -6.11 11.00
N ILE A 191 -3.54 -5.69 11.95
CA ILE A 191 -4.16 -6.58 12.92
C ILE A 191 -5.65 -6.29 12.96
N ASP A 192 -6.47 -7.29 12.68
CA ASP A 192 -7.89 -7.27 12.94
C ASP A 192 -8.12 -7.86 14.33
N PHE A 193 -8.72 -7.04 15.19
CA PHE A 193 -9.03 -7.43 16.56
C PHE A 193 -10.32 -8.25 16.65
N GLY A 194 -11.00 -8.52 15.53
CA GLY A 194 -12.20 -9.34 15.49
C GLY A 194 -13.34 -8.72 16.28
N GLY A 195 -14.03 -7.75 15.67
CA GLY A 195 -15.36 -7.26 16.07
C GLY A 195 -15.52 -6.75 17.51
N PHE A 196 -15.69 -5.42 17.63
CA PHE A 196 -16.60 -4.84 18.62
C PHE A 196 -18.05 -5.01 18.16
#